data_AF-D5CPJ1-F1
#
_entry.id   AF-D5CPJ1-F1
#
_cell.length_a   1.000
_cell.length_b   1.000
_cell.length_c   1.000
_cell.angle_alpha   90.00
_cell.angle_beta   90.00
_cell.angle_gamma   90.00
#
_symmetry.space_group_name_H-M   'P 1'
#
loop_
_entity.id
_entity.type
_entity.pdbx_description
1 polymer ?
#
loop_
_entity_poly.entity_id
_entity_poly.type
_entity_poly.pdbx_seq_one_letter_code
_entity_poly.pdbx_strand_id
1 'polypeptide(L)'
;MNLQPTFRIHLADPLGLADAPFIVTTAYTQAAGLAHAEWFLVVPEGKGMLFAQRNTLDSKSFPDAHVKLDEELLLNEVLDQAKLRLRRYILENKGDAAPLLLAKQIELQHTDHNHLARLWMRGSYCGCLSEIRAKSRCTALIDTLVWIHGLPMLAAEDL
;
A
#
# COMPACT_ATOMS: atom_id res chain seq x y z
N MET A 1 4.91 2.69 23.44
CA MET A 1 3.88 3.23 22.54
C MET A 1 2.95 2.09 22.15
N ASN A 2 1.63 2.28 22.19
CA ASN A 2 0.67 1.26 21.76
C ASN A 2 -0.19 1.84 20.64
N LEU A 3 0.11 1.47 19.40
CA LEU A 3 -0.59 1.94 18.21
C LEU A 3 -1.78 1.03 17.95
N GLN A 4 -2.94 1.66 17.76
CA GLN A 4 -4.09 0.93 17.22
C GLN A 4 -3.78 0.50 15.79
N PRO A 5 -4.12 -0.73 15.38
CA PRO A 5 -3.94 -1.16 14.00
C PRO A 5 -4.70 -0.24 13.05
N THR A 6 -3.97 0.40 12.15
CA THR A 6 -4.51 1.33 11.16
C THR A 6 -3.94 1.05 9.78
N PHE A 7 -4.66 1.48 8.74
CA PHE A 7 -4.14 1.47 7.38
C PHE A 7 -4.69 2.65 6.56
N ARG A 8 -3.96 3.00 5.50
CA ARG A 8 -4.34 4.01 4.51
C ARG A 8 -4.15 3.45 3.11
N ILE A 9 -4.97 3.91 2.18
CA ILE A 9 -4.88 3.56 0.77
C ILE A 9 -4.60 4.84 0.00
N HIS A 10 -3.63 4.76 -0.91
CA HIS A 10 -3.14 5.87 -1.70
C HIS A 10 -3.16 5.49 -3.16
N LEU A 11 -3.69 6.36 -4.01
CA LEU A 11 -3.69 6.19 -5.46
C LEU A 11 -2.71 7.16 -6.08
N ALA A 12 -1.83 6.65 -6.93
CA ALA A 12 -1.03 7.50 -7.80
C ALA A 12 -1.75 7.70 -9.13
N ASP A 13 -1.34 8.73 -9.87
CA ASP A 13 -1.69 8.85 -11.28
C ASP A 13 -1.27 7.59 -12.06
N PRO A 14 -1.88 7.31 -13.22
CA PRO A 14 -1.50 6.15 -14.03
C PRO A 14 -0.02 6.11 -14.42
N LEU A 15 0.67 7.25 -14.49
CA LEU A 15 2.13 7.32 -14.70
C LEU A 15 2.63 6.45 -15.89
N GLY A 16 1.85 6.40 -16.97
CA GLY A 16 2.19 5.58 -18.16
C GLY A 16 1.95 4.07 -17.98
N LEU A 17 1.17 3.68 -16.98
CA LEU A 17 0.68 2.32 -16.73
C LEU A 17 -0.75 2.18 -17.26
N ALA A 18 -1.24 0.94 -17.34
CA ALA A 18 -2.58 0.64 -17.86
C ALA A 18 -3.71 1.16 -16.96
N ASP A 19 -3.44 1.33 -15.66
CA ASP A 19 -4.35 1.89 -14.66
C ASP A 19 -3.53 2.66 -13.59
N ALA A 20 -4.19 3.22 -12.59
CA ALA A 20 -3.59 3.85 -11.43
C ALA A 20 -2.93 2.82 -10.48
N PRO A 21 -1.62 2.91 -10.19
CA PRO A 21 -1.01 2.13 -9.13
C PRO A 21 -1.53 2.60 -7.77
N PHE A 22 -1.66 1.66 -6.83
CA PHE A 22 -2.10 1.97 -5.48
C PHE A 22 -1.14 1.43 -4.43
N ILE A 23 -1.08 2.13 -3.31
CA ILE A 23 -0.24 1.82 -2.16
C ILE A 23 -1.15 1.65 -0.95
N VAL A 24 -0.98 0.56 -0.21
CA VAL A 24 -1.58 0.39 1.12
C VAL A 24 -0.48 0.50 2.16
N THR A 25 -0.61 1.42 3.10
CA THR A 25 0.32 1.59 4.23
C THR A 25 -0.36 1.20 5.52
N THR A 26 0.33 0.52 6.43
CA THR A 26 -0.21 0.14 7.74
C THR A 26 0.72 0.58 8.87
N ALA A 27 0.15 0.81 10.05
CA ALA A 27 0.89 0.99 11.29
C ALA A 27 0.16 0.26 12.42
N TYR A 28 0.90 -0.43 13.29
CA TYR A 28 0.32 -1.19 14.41
C TYR A 28 1.39 -1.54 15.45
N THR A 29 0.95 -1.91 16.65
CA THR A 29 1.81 -2.49 17.69
C THR A 29 1.49 -3.96 17.89
N GLN A 30 2.51 -4.81 17.93
CA GLN A 30 2.33 -6.24 18.26
C GLN A 30 2.29 -6.46 19.78
N ALA A 31 1.85 -7.65 20.22
CA ALA A 31 1.76 -8.02 21.64
C ALA A 31 3.09 -7.85 22.42
N ALA A 32 4.23 -7.91 21.73
CA ALA A 32 5.55 -7.65 22.32
C ALA A 32 5.86 -6.15 22.57
N GLY A 33 4.93 -5.24 22.25
CA GLY A 33 5.08 -3.79 22.40
C GLY A 33 5.93 -3.12 21.31
N LEU A 34 6.31 -3.85 20.26
CA LEU A 34 7.08 -3.33 19.13
C LEU A 34 6.16 -2.66 18.10
N ALA A 35 6.57 -1.49 17.63
CA ALA A 35 5.88 -0.76 16.58
C ALA A 35 6.30 -1.31 15.22
N HIS A 36 5.32 -1.52 14.35
CA HIS A 36 5.52 -2.00 12.99
C HIS A 36 4.80 -1.10 12.02
N ALA A 37 5.35 -1.04 10.80
CA ALA A 37 4.71 -0.42 9.67
C ALA A 37 4.93 -1.28 8.43
N GLU A 38 3.94 -1.33 7.54
CA GLU A 38 4.02 -2.10 6.31
C GLU A 38 3.61 -1.22 5.14
N TRP A 39 4.17 -1.49 3.96
CA TRP A 39 3.63 -0.97 2.72
C TRP A 39 3.46 -2.09 1.70
N PHE A 40 2.42 -1.94 0.88
CA PHE A 40 2.09 -2.80 -0.24
C PHE A 40 1.84 -1.91 -1.46
N LEU A 41 2.67 -2.04 -2.50
CA LEU A 41 2.52 -1.32 -3.76
C LEU A 41 2.03 -2.30 -4.82
N VAL A 42 0.89 -2.01 -5.42
CA VAL A 42 0.38 -2.74 -6.59
C VAL A 42 0.58 -1.90 -7.84
N VAL A 43 1.35 -2.46 -8.77
CA VAL A 43 1.54 -1.88 -10.09
C VAL A 43 0.61 -2.59 -11.09
N PRO A 44 -0.24 -1.85 -11.82
CA PRO A 44 -1.24 -2.40 -12.73
C PRO A 44 -0.62 -2.80 -14.08
N GLU A 45 0.14 -3.90 -14.07
CA GLU A 45 0.61 -4.57 -15.29
C GLU A 45 0.08 -6.01 -15.36
N GLY A 46 -0.58 -6.36 -16.46
CA GLY A 46 -1.25 -7.66 -16.62
C GLY A 46 -2.24 -7.92 -15.48
N LYS A 47 -1.97 -8.96 -14.68
CA LYS A 47 -2.79 -9.32 -13.50
C LYS A 47 -2.45 -8.52 -12.23
N GLY A 48 -1.53 -7.56 -12.32
CA GLY A 48 -1.01 -6.80 -11.19
C GLY A 48 0.31 -7.37 -10.68
N MET A 49 1.24 -6.49 -10.33
CA MET A 49 2.51 -6.82 -9.70
C MET A 49 2.54 -6.25 -8.28
N LEU A 50 2.76 -7.10 -7.27
CA LEU A 50 2.80 -6.69 -5.87
C LEU A 50 4.24 -6.58 -5.36
N PHE A 51 4.57 -5.42 -4.80
CA PHE A 51 5.73 -5.22 -3.95
C PHE A 51 5.28 -5.01 -2.51
N ALA A 52 6.03 -5.53 -1.55
CA ALA A 52 5.70 -5.40 -0.14
C ALA A 52 6.94 -5.36 0.74
N GLN A 53 6.87 -4.58 1.82
CA GLN A 53 7.90 -4.54 2.85
C GLN A 53 7.27 -4.29 4.22
N ARG A 54 7.92 -4.84 5.25
CA ARG A 54 7.59 -4.59 6.66
C ARG A 54 8.81 -4.01 7.34
N ASN A 55 8.58 -2.92 8.06
CA ASN A 55 9.56 -2.31 8.93
C ASN A 55 9.17 -2.56 10.39
N THR A 56 10.17 -2.81 11.22
CA THR A 56 10.03 -2.92 12.67
C THR A 56 10.84 -1.81 13.28
N LEU A 57 10.24 -1.03 14.17
CA LEU A 57 10.95 -0.01 14.92
C LEU A 57 11.11 -0.46 16.36
N ASP A 58 12.37 -0.61 16.78
CA ASP A 58 12.69 -0.78 18.18
C ASP A 58 12.80 0.59 18.86
N SER A 59 11.70 1.02 19.49
CA SER A 59 11.68 2.24 20.30
C SER A 59 12.69 2.25 21.45
N LYS A 60 13.20 1.09 21.89
CA LYS A 60 14.24 1.01 22.94
C LYS A 60 15.63 1.33 22.43
N SER A 61 15.85 1.22 21.11
CA SER A 61 17.13 1.55 20.47
C SER A 61 17.39 3.06 20.37
N PHE A 62 16.39 3.90 20.64
CA PHE A 62 16.50 5.35 20.56
C PHE A 62 15.92 6.06 21.80
N PRO A 63 16.52 5.89 22.99
CA PRO A 63 16.00 6.45 24.24
C PRO A 63 16.04 8.00 24.27
N ASP A 64 16.98 8.61 23.53
CA ASP A 64 17.17 10.06 23.44
C ASP A 64 16.54 10.68 22.18
N ALA A 65 15.64 9.97 21.49
CA ALA A 65 15.02 10.50 20.29
C ALA A 65 14.17 11.74 20.59
N HIS A 66 14.61 12.90 20.09
CA HIS A 66 13.81 14.12 20.03
C HIS A 66 12.60 14.00 19.08
N VAL A 67 12.52 12.93 18.29
CA VAL A 67 11.43 12.64 17.37
C VAL A 67 10.41 11.75 18.06
N LYS A 68 9.19 12.26 18.20
CA LYS A 68 8.06 11.46 18.65
C LYS A 68 7.73 10.44 17.56
N LEU A 69 8.08 9.19 17.80
CA LEU A 69 7.59 8.08 17.01
C LEU A 69 6.08 7.97 17.26
N ASP A 70 5.27 8.32 16.27
CA ASP A 70 3.82 8.18 16.31
C ASP A 70 3.28 7.52 15.03
N GLU A 71 1.98 7.30 14.99
CA GLU A 71 1.30 6.65 13.87
C GLU A 71 1.55 7.37 12.53
N GLU A 72 1.42 8.70 12.52
CA GLU A 72 1.60 9.52 11.32
C GLU A 72 3.01 9.40 10.77
N LEU A 73 4.02 9.48 11.64
CA LEU A 73 5.41 9.33 11.22
C LEU A 73 5.66 7.98 10.55
N LEU A 74 5.15 6.90 11.17
CA LEU A 74 5.33 5.54 10.63
C LEU A 74 4.65 5.37 9.28
N LEU A 75 3.41 5.84 9.14
CA LEU A 75 2.65 5.76 7.90
C LEU A 75 3.31 6.58 6.78
N ASN A 76 3.83 7.76 7.09
CA ASN A 76 4.51 8.61 6.11
C ASN A 76 5.86 8.02 5.68
N GLU A 77 6.64 7.46 6.61
CA GLU A 77 7.91 6.81 6.30
C GLU A 77 7.72 5.62 5.34
N VAL A 78 6.76 4.73 5.63
CA VAL A 78 6.50 3.59 4.73
C VAL A 78 5.87 4.03 3.40
N LEU A 79 5.12 5.13 3.39
CA LEU A 79 4.61 5.73 2.15
C LEU A 79 5.75 6.24 1.27
N ASP A 80 6.72 6.93 1.84
CA ASP A 80 7.88 7.45 1.10
C ASP A 80 8.75 6.31 0.55
N GLN A 81 8.92 5.23 1.30
CA GLN A 81 9.59 4.02 0.80
C GLN A 81 8.83 3.38 -0.38
N ALA A 82 7.50 3.30 -0.29
CA ALA A 82 6.67 2.80 -1.39
C ALA A 82 6.75 3.70 -2.63
N LYS A 83 6.75 5.03 -2.45
CA LYS A 83 6.98 6.00 -3.54
C LYS A 83 8.34 5.80 -4.19
N LEU A 84 9.41 5.61 -3.41
CA LEU A 84 10.75 5.32 -3.93
C LEU A 84 10.75 4.01 -4.74
N ARG A 85 10.06 2.97 -4.26
CA ARG A 85 9.92 1.72 -5.01
C ARG A 85 9.21 1.92 -6.35
N LEU A 86 8.13 2.71 -6.37
CA LEU A 86 7.38 3.04 -7.59
C LEU A 86 8.23 3.86 -8.58
N ARG A 87 8.96 4.87 -8.10
CA ARG A 87 9.90 5.65 -8.94
C ARG A 87 10.95 4.75 -9.58
N ARG A 88 11.55 3.89 -8.77
CA ARG A 88 12.55 2.91 -9.23
C ARG A 88 11.96 1.97 -10.27
N TYR A 89 10.72 1.51 -10.05
CA TYR A 89 10.03 0.67 -11.02
C TYR A 89 9.82 1.40 -12.35
N ILE A 90 9.35 2.65 -12.34
CA ILE A 90 9.17 3.46 -13.55
C ILE A 90 10.51 3.63 -14.29
N LEU A 91 11.59 3.95 -13.56
CA LEU A 91 12.93 4.09 -14.13
C LEU A 91 13.41 2.79 -14.82
N GLU A 92 13.17 1.65 -14.19
CA GLU A 92 13.58 0.33 -14.68
C GLU A 92 12.75 -0.14 -15.88
N ASN A 93 11.47 0.27 -16.00
CA ASN A 93 10.51 -0.36 -16.93
C ASN A 93 9.93 0.58 -17.99
N LYS A 94 10.10 1.91 -17.88
CA LYS A 94 9.53 2.88 -18.84
C LYS A 94 10.55 3.52 -19.78
N GLY A 95 11.82 3.09 -19.74
CA GLY A 95 12.87 3.49 -20.68
C GLY A 95 12.95 5.01 -20.86
N ASP A 96 12.94 5.46 -22.11
CA ASP A 96 13.06 6.87 -22.49
C ASP A 96 11.90 7.75 -21.99
N ALA A 97 10.74 7.17 -21.65
CA ALA A 97 9.61 7.90 -21.09
C ALA A 97 9.77 8.17 -19.58
N ALA A 98 10.66 7.45 -18.89
CA ALA A 98 10.81 7.54 -17.45
C ALA A 98 11.15 8.96 -16.94
N PRO A 99 12.06 9.75 -17.55
CA PRO A 99 12.34 11.11 -17.09
C PRO A 99 11.11 12.02 -17.11
N LEU A 100 10.26 11.92 -18.13
CA LEU A 100 9.03 12.71 -18.25
C LEU A 100 7.99 12.30 -17.19
N LEU A 101 7.86 10.99 -16.96
CA LEU A 101 6.93 10.44 -15.97
C LEU A 101 7.36 10.77 -14.53
N LEU A 102 8.67 10.81 -14.27
CA LEU A 102 9.23 11.15 -12.97
C LEU A 102 9.31 12.66 -12.72
N ALA A 103 9.29 13.48 -13.78
CA ALA A 103 9.19 14.94 -13.67
C ALA A 103 7.81 15.38 -13.15
N LYS A 104 6.76 14.59 -13.42
CA LYS A 104 5.51 14.70 -12.69
C LYS A 104 5.76 14.20 -11.27
N GLN A 105 5.58 15.06 -10.27
CA GLN A 105 5.59 14.59 -8.89
C GLN A 105 4.56 13.46 -8.77
N ILE A 106 4.95 12.36 -8.13
CA ILE A 106 4.00 11.30 -7.79
C ILE A 106 3.08 11.86 -6.71
N GLU A 107 2.02 12.52 -7.15
CA GLU A 107 0.93 12.94 -6.32
C GLU A 107 0.14 11.69 -5.93
N LEU A 108 -0.11 11.55 -4.63
CA LEU A 108 -0.90 10.47 -4.09
C LEU A 108 -2.20 11.05 -3.54
N GLN A 109 -3.31 10.52 -4.03
CA GLN A 109 -4.63 10.82 -3.48
C GLN A 109 -4.98 9.79 -2.42
N HIS A 110 -5.33 10.26 -1.23
CA HIS A 110 -5.90 9.39 -0.20
C HIS A 110 -7.26 8.89 -0.68
N THR A 111 -7.49 7.59 -0.55
CA THR A 111 -8.76 6.97 -0.90
C THR A 111 -9.26 6.08 0.24
N ASP A 112 -10.54 5.74 0.19
CA ASP A 112 -11.19 4.89 1.18
C ASP A 112 -11.06 3.40 0.81
N HIS A 113 -11.51 2.53 1.71
CA HIS A 113 -11.55 1.09 1.47
C HIS A 113 -12.50 0.69 0.33
N ASN A 114 -13.42 1.56 -0.09
CA ASN A 114 -14.32 1.27 -1.20
C ASN A 114 -13.55 1.16 -2.51
N HIS A 115 -12.39 1.80 -2.61
CA HIS A 115 -11.49 1.57 -3.74
C HIS A 115 -11.08 0.10 -3.87
N LEU A 116 -10.64 -0.53 -2.77
CA LEU A 116 -10.26 -1.96 -2.78
C LEU A 116 -11.45 -2.86 -3.08
N ALA A 117 -12.65 -2.51 -2.55
CA ALA A 117 -13.87 -3.23 -2.85
C ALA A 117 -14.24 -3.16 -4.35
N ARG A 118 -14.10 -1.99 -4.98
CA ARG A 118 -14.33 -1.82 -6.43
C ARG A 118 -13.36 -2.63 -7.26
N LEU A 119 -12.07 -2.66 -6.90
CA LEU A 119 -11.07 -3.49 -7.57
C LEU A 119 -11.48 -4.97 -7.50
N TRP A 120 -11.84 -5.45 -6.31
CA TRP A 120 -12.31 -6.82 -6.12
C TRP A 120 -13.55 -7.14 -6.94
N MET A 121 -14.59 -6.31 -6.83
CA MET A 121 -15.85 -6.51 -7.55
C MET A 121 -15.65 -6.53 -9.07
N ARG A 122 -14.69 -5.77 -9.61
CA ARG A 122 -14.36 -5.76 -11.04
C ARG A 122 -13.44 -6.90 -11.48
N GLY A 123 -13.07 -7.81 -10.59
CA GLY A 123 -12.07 -8.85 -10.89
C GLY A 123 -10.66 -8.31 -11.11
N SER A 124 -10.40 -7.04 -10.76
CA SER A 124 -9.14 -6.34 -11.03
C SER A 124 -8.15 -6.56 -9.89
N TYR A 125 -6.96 -7.07 -10.22
CA TYR A 125 -5.85 -7.27 -9.27
C TYR A 125 -6.22 -8.11 -8.02
N CYS A 126 -7.23 -8.98 -8.11
CA CYS A 126 -7.72 -9.83 -7.01
C CYS A 126 -6.64 -10.73 -6.40
N GLY A 127 -5.69 -11.19 -7.22
CA GLY A 127 -4.52 -11.94 -6.76
C GLY A 127 -3.66 -11.10 -5.82
N CYS A 128 -3.41 -9.83 -6.16
CA CYS A 128 -2.66 -8.91 -5.29
C CYS A 128 -3.42 -8.64 -3.98
N LEU A 129 -4.74 -8.42 -4.01
CA LEU A 129 -5.54 -8.23 -2.79
C LEU A 129 -5.48 -9.46 -1.87
N SER A 130 -5.56 -10.66 -2.44
CA SER A 130 -5.41 -11.92 -1.71
C SER A 130 -4.02 -12.05 -1.09
N GLU A 131 -2.98 -11.67 -1.82
CA GLU A 131 -1.59 -11.73 -1.35
C GLU A 131 -1.30 -10.69 -0.26
N ILE A 132 -1.86 -9.47 -0.36
CA ILE A 132 -1.79 -8.44 0.70
C ILE A 132 -2.41 -8.98 1.98
N ARG A 133 -3.61 -9.59 1.91
CA ARG A 133 -4.25 -10.21 3.07
C ARG A 133 -3.36 -11.29 3.70
N ALA A 134 -2.73 -12.13 2.89
CA ALA A 134 -1.87 -13.21 3.37
C ALA A 134 -0.56 -12.71 4.00
N LYS A 135 -0.02 -11.58 3.52
CA LYS A 135 1.27 -11.03 3.96
C LYS A 135 1.18 -10.03 5.10
N SER A 136 0.08 -9.28 5.18
CA SER A 136 -0.17 -8.28 6.22
C SER A 136 -0.18 -8.90 7.62
N ARG A 137 0.28 -8.15 8.62
CA ARG A 137 0.03 -8.45 10.03
C ARG A 137 -0.80 -7.37 10.73
N CYS A 138 -1.21 -6.34 10.00
CA CYS A 138 -2.17 -5.36 10.50
C CYS A 138 -3.59 -5.96 10.46
N THR A 139 -4.18 -6.20 11.63
CA THR A 139 -5.51 -6.81 11.75
C THR A 139 -6.59 -5.97 11.09
N ALA A 140 -6.56 -4.64 11.23
CA ALA A 140 -7.53 -3.76 10.58
C ALA A 140 -7.56 -3.92 9.04
N LEU A 141 -6.39 -4.05 8.41
CA LEU A 141 -6.31 -4.32 6.97
C LEU A 141 -6.79 -5.74 6.63
N ILE A 142 -6.38 -6.74 7.43
CA ILE A 142 -6.78 -8.14 7.23
C ILE A 142 -8.30 -8.27 7.29
N ASP A 143 -8.94 -7.75 8.33
CA ASP A 143 -10.38 -7.84 8.55
C ASP A 143 -11.16 -7.15 7.42
N THR A 144 -10.67 -5.98 6.98
CA THR A 144 -11.24 -5.29 5.80
C THR A 144 -11.15 -6.16 4.55
N LEU A 145 -9.99 -6.78 4.28
CA LEU A 145 -9.81 -7.65 3.12
C LEU A 145 -10.60 -8.96 3.25
N VAL A 146 -10.82 -9.50 4.45
CA VAL A 146 -11.72 -10.65 4.67
C VAL A 146 -13.13 -10.29 4.23
N TRP A 147 -13.62 -9.13 4.66
CA TRP A 147 -14.95 -8.66 4.27
C TRP A 147 -15.05 -8.42 2.75
N ILE A 148 -14.06 -7.74 2.14
CA ILE A 148 -14.02 -7.51 0.69
C ILE A 148 -14.04 -8.83 -0.09
N HIS A 149 -13.28 -9.84 0.34
CA HIS A 149 -13.28 -11.15 -0.32
C HIS A 149 -14.63 -11.88 -0.26
N GLY A 150 -15.52 -11.49 0.65
CA GLY A 150 -16.89 -12.00 0.71
C GLY A 150 -17.85 -11.32 -0.27
N LEU A 151 -17.44 -10.24 -0.93
CA LEU A 151 -18.27 -9.54 -1.91
C LEU A 151 -18.32 -10.31 -3.24
N PRO A 152 -19.45 -10.25 -3.98
CA PRO A 152 -19.54 -10.84 -5.30
C PRO A 152 -18.61 -10.12 -6.28
N MET A 153 -18.06 -10.88 -7.23
CA MET A 153 -17.45 -10.30 -8.43
C MET A 153 -18.54 -10.07 -9.47
N LEU A 154 -18.53 -8.90 -10.10
CA LEU A 154 -19.39 -8.56 -11.22
C LEU A 154 -18.99 -9.42 -12.42
N ALA A 155 -19.96 -10.08 -13.05
CA ALA A 155 -19.72 -10.82 -14.28
C ALA A 155 -19.41 -9.84 -15.41
N ALA A 156 -18.44 -10.19 -16.27
CA ALA A 156 -18.06 -9.37 -17.41
C ALA A 156 -19.16 -9.26 -18.51
N GLU A 157 -20.31 -9.92 -18.33
CA GLU A 157 -21.46 -9.82 -19.24
C GLU A 157 -22.37 -8.61 -18.93
N ASP A 158 -22.14 -7.89 -17.83
CA ASP A 158 -22.98 -6.76 -17.38
C ASP A 158 -22.35 -5.37 -17.60
N LEU A 159 -21.39 -5.23 -18.53
CA LEU A 159 -20.76 -3.96 -18.92
C LEU A 159 -20.70 -3.76 -20.45
#